data_AF-A0A8C9FQE7-F1
#
_entry.id   AF-A0A8C9FQE7-F1
#
_cell.length_a   1.000
_cell.length_b   1.000
_cell.length_c   1.000
_cell.angle_alpha   90.00
_cell.angle_beta   90.00
_cell.angle_gamma   90.00
#
_symmetry.space_group_name_H-M   'P 1'
#
loop_
_entity.id
_entity.type
_entity.pdbx_description
1 polymer ?
#
loop_
_entity_poly.entity_id
_entity_poly.type
_entity_poly.pdbx_seq_one_letter_code
_entity_poly.pdbx_strand_id
1 'polypeptide(L)'
;MSTASKLEEAEHKVQALQTALEKTRTELFDLKTKYDEETTAKADEIEMIMTDLERANQRAEVAQREAETLREQLSSANKSLQLATQIQKAPDVEQAIEVLTRSSLEVELAAKEREIAQLVEDVQRLQGSLTKLRENSSSQISQLEQQLTAKNSTLKQLEEKLKGQADYEESKNTWEINRHFMRCAELQIQLTEAVSGLAGQKELVAKLEHDLSTIQALSTVHRPDAEGAAIPSLEKIPEPIKEATALFYGESAPFPEGQVDSLLSIISSQRERFRARNQELEGENRMMQHTVHALQSELDNLRADNIKLYEKIKFLQSYPGRGSSRDDTELRYSSQYEERLDPFSSFSRKERQRKYLSLSPWDKATLSMGRLILSNKTARTVAFFYTLLLHCLVFLVLYKTAWSESVGRDCAAFCAKKFADHLHKFHENGDGGDMWQ
;
A
#
# COMPACT_ATOMS: atom_id res chain seq x y z
N MET A 1 30.61 -15.87 25.03
CA MET A 1 29.38 -15.20 24.53
C MET A 1 28.18 -15.93 25.13
N SER A 2 27.37 -15.17 25.86
CA SER A 2 26.55 -15.62 26.99
C SER A 2 25.24 -16.30 26.58
N THR A 3 24.79 -17.25 27.38
CA THR A 3 23.45 -17.88 27.32
C THR A 3 22.31 -16.86 27.25
N ALA A 4 22.51 -15.65 27.78
CA ALA A 4 21.58 -14.53 27.68
C ALA A 4 21.29 -14.10 26.23
N SER A 5 22.29 -14.05 25.35
CA SER A 5 22.11 -13.66 23.94
C SER A 5 21.30 -14.71 23.17
N LYS A 6 21.45 -16.00 23.51
CA LYS A 6 20.64 -17.08 22.92
C LYS A 6 19.19 -17.04 23.41
N LEU A 7 18.96 -16.61 24.65
CA LEU A 7 17.61 -16.45 25.20
C LEU A 7 16.89 -15.28 24.53
N GLU A 8 17.56 -14.14 24.38
CA GLU A 8 17.02 -12.96 23.69
C GLU A 8 16.70 -13.25 22.22
N GLU A 9 17.57 -13.99 21.52
CA GLU A 9 17.32 -14.43 20.14
C GLU A 9 16.13 -15.40 20.05
N ALA A 10 15.96 -16.28 21.03
CA ALA A 10 14.81 -17.17 21.11
C ALA A 10 13.50 -16.42 21.40
N GLU A 11 13.53 -15.43 22.28
CA GLU A 11 12.37 -14.56 22.59
C GLU A 11 11.94 -13.75 21.36
N HIS A 12 12.89 -13.18 20.62
CA HIS A 12 12.60 -12.49 19.36
C HIS A 12 12.00 -13.43 18.31
N LYS A 13 12.49 -14.67 18.20
CA LYS A 13 11.92 -15.68 17.29
C LYS A 13 10.49 -16.05 17.69
N VAL A 14 10.22 -16.22 18.99
CA VAL A 14 8.87 -16.50 19.50
C VAL A 14 7.91 -15.35 19.18
N GLN A 15 8.33 -14.10 19.40
CA GLN A 15 7.51 -12.93 19.06
C GLN A 15 7.25 -12.79 17.55
N ALA A 16 8.26 -13.08 16.72
CA ALA A 16 8.11 -13.07 15.27
C ALA A 16 7.11 -14.15 14.81
N LEU A 17 7.21 -15.36 15.37
CA LEU A 17 6.28 -16.46 15.08
C LEU A 17 4.86 -16.16 15.57
N GLN A 18 4.69 -15.56 16.75
CA GLN A 18 3.39 -15.12 17.24
C GLN A 18 2.75 -14.07 16.33
N THR A 19 3.53 -13.09 15.88
CA THR A 19 3.05 -12.05 14.96
C THR A 19 2.68 -12.64 13.61
N ALA A 20 3.48 -13.57 13.09
CA ALA A 20 3.18 -14.29 11.86
C ALA A 20 1.90 -15.13 11.99
N LEU A 21 1.69 -15.79 13.13
CA LEU A 21 0.50 -16.61 13.40
C LEU A 21 -0.77 -15.75 13.52
N GLU A 22 -0.71 -14.60 14.19
CA GLU A 22 -1.84 -13.68 14.24
C GLU A 22 -2.15 -13.11 12.84
N LYS A 23 -1.13 -12.80 12.05
CA LYS A 23 -1.31 -12.36 10.66
C LYS A 23 -2.01 -13.43 9.82
N THR A 24 -1.53 -14.67 9.84
CA THR A 24 -2.16 -15.76 9.07
C THR A 24 -3.58 -16.06 9.57
N ARG A 25 -3.84 -15.92 10.87
CA ARG A 25 -5.18 -16.07 11.43
C ARG A 25 -6.14 -14.99 10.93
N THR A 26 -5.69 -13.74 10.86
CA THR A 26 -6.51 -12.65 10.29
C THR A 26 -6.78 -12.85 8.80
N GLU A 27 -5.76 -13.22 8.02
CA GLU A 27 -5.91 -13.51 6.59
C GLU A 27 -6.87 -14.70 6.35
N LEU A 28 -6.81 -15.73 7.19
CA LEU A 28 -7.70 -16.88 7.10
C LEU A 28 -9.15 -16.51 7.45
N PHE A 29 -9.35 -15.65 8.45
CA PHE A 29 -10.68 -15.13 8.77
C PHE A 29 -11.26 -14.30 7.63
N ASP A 30 -10.48 -13.36 7.07
CA ASP A 30 -10.92 -12.53 5.94
C ASP A 30 -11.26 -13.39 4.71
N LEU A 31 -10.44 -14.41 4.43
CA LEU A 31 -10.71 -15.35 3.34
C LEU A 31 -11.98 -16.17 3.58
N LYS A 32 -12.21 -16.59 4.83
CA LYS A 32 -13.44 -17.32 5.22
C LYS A 32 -14.68 -16.43 5.05
N THR A 33 -14.62 -15.17 5.49
CA THR A 33 -15.72 -14.21 5.29
C THR A 33 -16.02 -14.01 3.82
N LYS A 34 -15.00 -13.80 2.97
CA LYS A 34 -15.18 -13.68 1.52
C LYS A 34 -15.77 -14.94 0.88
N TYR A 35 -15.33 -16.11 1.31
CA TYR A 35 -15.87 -17.38 0.84
C TYR A 35 -17.36 -17.54 1.22
N ASP A 36 -17.73 -17.17 2.44
CA ASP A 36 -19.11 -17.25 2.91
C ASP A 36 -20.00 -16.25 2.15
N GLU A 37 -19.52 -15.02 1.93
CA GLU A 37 -20.19 -14.01 1.09
C GLU A 37 -20.40 -14.51 -0.36
N GLU A 38 -19.36 -15.06 -0.99
CA GLU A 38 -19.46 -15.60 -2.36
C GLU A 38 -20.41 -16.80 -2.41
N THR A 39 -20.40 -17.65 -1.39
CA THR A 39 -21.33 -18.78 -1.30
C THR A 39 -22.77 -18.31 -1.19
N THR A 40 -23.05 -17.28 -0.38
CA THR A 40 -24.40 -16.69 -0.28
C THR A 40 -24.83 -16.02 -1.58
N ALA A 41 -23.94 -15.25 -2.22
CA ALA A 41 -24.25 -14.59 -3.48
C ALA A 41 -24.56 -15.59 -4.60
N LYS A 42 -23.81 -16.70 -4.68
CA LYS A 42 -24.10 -17.78 -5.63
C LYS A 42 -25.43 -18.47 -5.36
N ALA A 43 -25.81 -18.64 -4.09
CA ALA A 43 -27.12 -19.20 -3.74
C ALA A 43 -28.26 -18.29 -4.22
N ASP A 44 -28.14 -16.97 -4.01
CA ASP A 44 -29.12 -15.98 -4.46
C ASP A 44 -29.23 -15.92 -6.00
N GLU A 45 -28.09 -16.01 -6.71
CA GLU A 45 -28.07 -16.08 -8.18
C GLU A 45 -28.79 -17.34 -8.70
N ILE A 46 -28.57 -18.49 -8.07
CA ILE A 46 -29.25 -19.75 -8.44
C ILE A 46 -30.76 -19.63 -8.19
N GLU A 47 -31.19 -19.05 -7.08
CA GLU A 47 -32.62 -18.84 -6.78
C GLU A 47 -33.30 -17.92 -7.81
N MET A 48 -32.61 -16.84 -8.21
CA MET A 48 -33.11 -15.94 -9.25
C MET A 48 -33.25 -16.66 -10.60
N ILE A 49 -32.24 -17.46 -11.00
CA ILE A 49 -32.30 -18.24 -12.25
C ILE A 49 -33.40 -19.30 -12.20
N MET A 50 -33.59 -19.98 -11.07
CA MET A 50 -34.69 -20.93 -10.90
C MET A 50 -36.05 -20.25 -11.06
N THR A 51 -36.22 -19.06 -10.49
CA THR A 51 -37.47 -18.28 -10.60
C THR A 51 -37.75 -17.86 -12.03
N ASP A 52 -36.73 -17.40 -12.77
CA ASP A 52 -36.89 -17.03 -14.17
C ASP A 52 -37.13 -18.25 -15.08
N LEU A 53 -36.49 -19.38 -14.78
CA LEU A 53 -36.75 -20.65 -15.46
C LEU A 53 -38.20 -21.11 -15.25
N GLU A 54 -38.72 -21.03 -14.02
CA GLU A 54 -40.10 -21.38 -13.71
C GLU A 54 -41.10 -20.47 -14.45
N ARG A 55 -40.83 -19.16 -14.47
CA ARG A 55 -41.63 -18.19 -15.24
C ARG A 55 -41.59 -18.46 -16.75
N ALA A 56 -40.42 -18.82 -17.29
CA ALA A 56 -40.28 -19.16 -18.70
C ALA A 56 -41.04 -20.45 -19.04
N ASN A 57 -40.96 -21.46 -18.18
CA ASN A 57 -41.71 -22.71 -18.34
C ASN A 57 -43.23 -22.48 -18.29
N GLN A 58 -43.72 -21.65 -17.36
CA GLN A 58 -45.15 -21.29 -17.33
C GLN A 58 -45.61 -20.62 -18.63
N ARG A 59 -44.81 -19.71 -19.20
CA ARG A 59 -45.12 -19.07 -20.49
C ARG A 59 -45.12 -20.07 -21.64
N ALA A 60 -44.15 -20.99 -21.67
CA ALA A 60 -44.10 -22.04 -22.67
C ALA A 60 -45.31 -22.98 -22.60
N GLU A 61 -45.74 -23.32 -21.38
CA GLU A 61 -46.92 -24.15 -21.15
C GLU A 61 -48.23 -23.47 -21.62
N VAL A 62 -48.39 -22.16 -21.36
CA VAL A 62 -49.53 -21.39 -21.88
C VAL A 62 -49.52 -21.34 -23.40
N ALA A 63 -48.38 -21.06 -24.03
CA ALA A 63 -48.26 -21.04 -25.49
C ALA A 63 -48.56 -22.42 -26.11
N GLN A 64 -48.16 -23.51 -25.43
CA GLN A 64 -48.48 -24.87 -25.88
C GLN A 64 -49.98 -25.15 -25.82
N ARG A 65 -50.67 -24.75 -24.73
CA ARG A 65 -52.13 -24.88 -24.63
C ARG A 65 -52.85 -24.10 -25.74
N GLU A 66 -52.41 -22.87 -26.02
CA GLU A 66 -52.97 -22.06 -27.11
C GLU A 66 -52.78 -22.76 -28.47
N ALA A 67 -51.59 -23.30 -28.75
CA ALA A 67 -51.33 -24.04 -29.98
C ALA A 67 -52.20 -25.30 -30.11
N GLU A 68 -52.44 -26.02 -29.01
CA GLU A 68 -53.34 -27.18 -28.98
C GLU A 68 -54.79 -26.77 -29.28
N THR A 69 -55.29 -25.68 -28.69
CA THR A 69 -56.65 -25.19 -28.97
C THR A 69 -56.84 -24.78 -30.43
N LEU A 70 -55.86 -24.08 -31.03
CA LEU A 70 -55.90 -23.71 -32.44
C LEU A 70 -55.90 -24.94 -33.36
N ARG A 71 -55.16 -25.99 -32.98
CA ARG A 71 -55.11 -27.26 -33.72
C ARG A 71 -56.45 -27.99 -33.68
N GLU A 72 -57.13 -27.98 -32.54
CA GLU A 72 -58.48 -28.55 -32.40
C GLU A 72 -59.50 -27.76 -33.23
N GLN A 73 -59.44 -26.43 -33.21
CA GLN A 73 -60.29 -25.57 -34.04
C GLN A 73 -60.11 -25.88 -35.53
N LEU A 74 -58.87 -25.98 -36.01
CA LEU A 74 -58.55 -26.36 -37.39
C LEU A 74 -59.10 -27.74 -37.78
N SER A 75 -58.96 -28.72 -36.88
CA SER A 75 -59.49 -30.07 -37.09
C SER A 75 -61.02 -30.07 -37.21
N SER A 76 -61.71 -29.29 -36.38
CA SER A 76 -63.17 -29.16 -36.42
C SER A 76 -63.65 -28.48 -37.70
N ALA A 77 -62.97 -27.42 -38.14
CA ALA A 77 -63.26 -26.72 -39.39
C ALA A 77 -63.05 -27.63 -40.60
N ASN A 78 -61.97 -28.42 -40.62
CA ASN A 78 -61.70 -29.40 -41.69
C ASN A 78 -62.76 -30.48 -41.80
N LYS A 79 -63.25 -31.02 -40.67
CA LYS A 79 -64.35 -32.01 -40.66
C LYS A 79 -65.66 -31.42 -41.19
N SER A 80 -65.96 -30.17 -40.83
CA SER A 80 -67.14 -29.47 -41.33
C SER A 80 -67.08 -29.23 -42.84
N LEU A 81 -65.89 -28.86 -43.36
CA LEU A 81 -65.66 -28.71 -44.80
C LEU A 81 -65.85 -30.04 -45.54
N GLN A 82 -65.30 -31.16 -45.03
CA GLN A 82 -65.49 -32.49 -45.64
C GLN A 82 -66.97 -32.93 -45.70
N LEU A 83 -67.75 -32.63 -44.66
CA LEU A 83 -69.19 -32.91 -44.64
C LEU A 83 -69.97 -32.09 -45.69
N ALA A 84 -69.59 -30.82 -45.87
CA ALA A 84 -70.17 -29.96 -46.91
C ALA A 84 -69.86 -30.48 -48.33
N THR A 85 -68.66 -31.00 -48.56
CA THR A 85 -68.26 -31.58 -49.87
C THR A 85 -69.04 -32.86 -50.22
N GLN A 86 -69.49 -33.65 -49.23
CA GLN A 86 -70.24 -34.90 -49.51
C GLN A 86 -71.71 -34.69 -49.88
N ILE A 87 -72.32 -33.55 -49.52
CA ILE A 87 -73.74 -33.25 -49.79
C ILE A 87 -73.97 -32.85 -51.27
N GLN A 88 -72.90 -32.64 -52.04
CA GLN A 88 -72.94 -32.06 -53.39
C GLN A 88 -73.03 -33.08 -54.55
N LYS A 89 -73.61 -34.29 -54.34
CA LYS A 89 -73.75 -35.30 -55.42
C LYS A 89 -75.20 -35.77 -55.63
N ALA A 90 -75.83 -35.23 -56.69
CA ALA A 90 -76.92 -35.73 -57.57
C ALA A 90 -77.92 -34.60 -57.98
N PRO A 91 -78.64 -34.68 -59.11
CA PRO A 91 -78.22 -34.09 -60.39
C PRO A 91 -79.17 -32.97 -60.91
N ASP A 92 -78.68 -32.21 -61.89
CA ASP A 92 -79.31 -31.05 -62.58
C ASP A 92 -79.04 -29.65 -61.99
N VAL A 93 -78.08 -29.58 -61.06
CA VAL A 93 -77.41 -28.33 -60.62
C VAL A 93 -75.92 -28.35 -61.03
N GLU A 94 -75.49 -29.38 -61.78
CA GLU A 94 -74.09 -29.69 -62.11
C GLU A 94 -73.34 -28.52 -62.74
N GLN A 95 -73.92 -27.77 -63.68
CA GLN A 95 -73.20 -26.67 -64.35
C GLN A 95 -73.02 -25.42 -63.48
N ALA A 96 -74.02 -25.08 -62.65
CA ALA A 96 -73.89 -23.95 -61.71
C ALA A 96 -72.98 -24.32 -60.52
N ILE A 97 -73.06 -25.57 -60.06
CA ILE A 97 -72.16 -26.13 -59.04
C ILE A 97 -70.74 -26.28 -59.57
N GLU A 98 -70.53 -26.68 -60.82
CA GLU A 98 -69.21 -26.83 -61.42
C GLU A 98 -68.54 -25.46 -61.61
N VAL A 99 -69.31 -24.41 -61.97
CA VAL A 99 -68.81 -23.03 -62.00
C VAL A 99 -68.51 -22.51 -60.59
N LEU A 100 -69.37 -22.77 -59.60
CA LEU A 100 -69.14 -22.37 -58.20
C LEU A 100 -67.98 -23.13 -57.54
N THR A 101 -67.84 -24.43 -57.79
CA THR A 101 -66.73 -25.26 -57.28
C THR A 101 -65.44 -24.93 -58.00
N ARG A 102 -65.46 -24.66 -59.30
CA ARG A 102 -64.30 -24.14 -60.04
C ARG A 102 -63.88 -22.77 -59.51
N SER A 103 -64.83 -21.85 -59.28
CA SER A 103 -64.57 -20.56 -58.63
C SER A 103 -63.99 -20.75 -57.22
N SER A 104 -64.54 -21.67 -56.43
CA SER A 104 -64.03 -21.99 -55.09
C SER A 104 -62.61 -22.55 -55.12
N LEU A 105 -62.33 -23.47 -56.06
CA LEU A 105 -61.00 -24.05 -56.27
C LEU A 105 -59.99 -23.02 -56.78
N GLU A 106 -60.40 -22.10 -57.65
CA GLU A 106 -59.56 -20.99 -58.13
C GLU A 106 -59.22 -20.02 -56.98
N VAL A 107 -60.17 -19.72 -56.09
CA VAL A 107 -59.92 -18.90 -54.89
C VAL A 107 -59.00 -19.62 -53.90
N GLU A 108 -59.18 -20.93 -53.71
CA GLU A 108 -58.33 -21.74 -52.82
C GLU A 108 -56.93 -21.93 -53.39
N LEU A 109 -56.79 -22.13 -54.70
CA LEU A 109 -55.50 -22.15 -55.40
C LEU A 109 -54.80 -20.80 -55.23
N ALA A 110 -55.50 -19.68 -55.44
CA ALA A 110 -54.93 -18.35 -55.23
C ALA A 110 -54.57 -18.08 -53.75
N ALA A 111 -55.30 -18.68 -52.80
CA ALA A 111 -54.95 -18.64 -51.38
C ALA A 111 -53.68 -19.44 -51.08
N LYS A 112 -53.54 -20.64 -51.67
CA LYS A 112 -52.35 -21.49 -51.54
C LYS A 112 -51.15 -20.88 -52.25
N GLU A 113 -51.30 -20.22 -53.39
CA GLU A 113 -50.25 -19.48 -54.06
C GLU A 113 -49.75 -18.29 -53.21
N ARG A 114 -50.66 -17.57 -52.54
CA ARG A 114 -50.29 -16.54 -51.55
C ARG A 114 -49.56 -17.13 -50.34
N GLU A 115 -50.00 -18.27 -49.83
CA GLU A 115 -49.34 -18.96 -48.72
C GLU A 115 -47.93 -19.45 -49.10
N ILE A 116 -47.77 -20.00 -50.31
CA ILE A 116 -46.46 -20.38 -50.85
C ILE A 116 -45.56 -19.15 -51.00
N ALA A 117 -46.07 -18.04 -51.54
CA ALA A 117 -45.31 -16.80 -51.66
C ALA A 117 -44.83 -16.29 -50.28
N GLN A 118 -45.71 -16.33 -49.27
CA GLN A 118 -45.39 -15.95 -47.90
C GLN A 118 -44.31 -16.86 -47.30
N LEU A 119 -44.42 -18.19 -47.48
CA LEU A 119 -43.43 -19.15 -47.00
C LEU A 119 -42.08 -18.96 -47.69
N VAL A 120 -42.05 -18.63 -48.98
CA VAL A 120 -40.81 -18.33 -49.71
C VAL A 120 -40.15 -17.07 -49.14
N GLU A 121 -40.93 -16.02 -48.87
CA GLU A 121 -40.42 -14.79 -48.25
C GLU A 121 -39.88 -15.04 -46.83
N ASP A 122 -40.58 -15.85 -46.03
CA ASP A 122 -40.14 -16.23 -44.69
C ASP A 122 -38.85 -17.05 -44.71
N VAL A 123 -38.72 -18.00 -45.66
CA VAL A 123 -37.48 -18.77 -45.86
C VAL A 123 -36.34 -17.85 -46.26
N GLN A 124 -36.56 -16.90 -47.18
CA GLN A 124 -35.54 -15.91 -47.56
C GLN A 124 -35.14 -15.01 -46.38
N ARG A 125 -36.11 -14.56 -45.57
CA ARG A 125 -35.85 -13.77 -44.37
C ARG A 125 -35.04 -14.55 -43.35
N LEU A 126 -35.39 -15.82 -43.10
CA LEU A 126 -34.65 -16.71 -42.20
C LEU A 126 -33.23 -17.00 -42.71
N GLN A 127 -33.05 -17.22 -44.00
CA GLN A 127 -31.73 -17.35 -44.63
C GLN A 127 -30.89 -16.07 -44.46
N GLY A 128 -31.50 -14.90 -44.59
CA GLY A 128 -30.85 -13.60 -44.33
C GLY A 128 -30.44 -13.43 -42.86
N SER A 129 -31.28 -13.85 -41.91
CA SER A 129 -30.94 -13.83 -40.48
C SER A 129 -29.83 -14.81 -40.14
N LEU A 130 -29.84 -16.00 -40.74
CA LEU A 130 -28.84 -17.05 -40.50
C LEU A 130 -27.47 -16.66 -41.08
N THR A 131 -27.44 -16.03 -42.25
CA THR A 131 -26.20 -15.49 -42.85
C THR A 131 -25.61 -14.37 -42.00
N LYS A 132 -26.43 -13.41 -41.53
CA LYS A 132 -25.98 -12.36 -40.60
C LYS A 132 -25.44 -12.94 -39.29
N LEU A 133 -26.12 -13.95 -38.73
CA LEU A 133 -25.65 -14.60 -37.49
C LEU A 133 -24.31 -15.32 -37.72
N ARG A 134 -24.15 -15.97 -38.88
CA ARG A 134 -22.89 -16.62 -39.27
C ARG A 134 -21.75 -15.61 -39.44
N GLU A 135 -22.00 -14.49 -40.09
CA GLU A 135 -21.02 -13.41 -40.26
C GLU A 135 -20.64 -12.79 -38.90
N ASN A 136 -21.62 -12.48 -38.06
CA ASN A 136 -21.37 -11.96 -36.72
C ASN A 136 -20.55 -12.93 -35.88
N SER A 137 -20.92 -14.21 -35.84
CA SER A 137 -20.16 -15.24 -35.13
C SER A 137 -18.75 -15.39 -35.68
N SER A 138 -18.57 -15.41 -37.00
CA SER A 138 -17.25 -15.47 -37.63
C SER A 138 -16.38 -14.26 -37.27
N SER A 139 -16.96 -13.06 -37.25
CA SER A 139 -16.25 -11.83 -36.87
C SER A 139 -15.84 -11.86 -35.40
N GLN A 140 -16.70 -12.37 -34.51
CA GLN A 140 -16.42 -12.50 -33.09
C GLN A 140 -15.33 -13.54 -32.82
N ILE A 141 -15.35 -14.68 -33.52
CA ILE A 141 -14.30 -15.70 -33.45
C ILE A 141 -12.96 -15.10 -33.89
N SER A 142 -12.93 -14.39 -35.03
CA SER A 142 -11.71 -13.75 -35.51
C SER A 142 -11.16 -12.69 -34.54
N GLN A 143 -12.03 -11.90 -33.90
CA GLN A 143 -11.62 -10.95 -32.87
C GLN A 143 -11.04 -11.65 -31.63
N LEU A 144 -11.65 -12.74 -31.17
CA LEU A 144 -11.16 -13.51 -30.04
C LEU A 144 -9.82 -14.18 -30.35
N GLU A 145 -9.65 -14.75 -31.55
CA GLU A 145 -8.38 -15.31 -32.02
C GLU A 145 -7.28 -14.24 -32.10
N GLN A 146 -7.61 -13.03 -32.58
CA GLN A 146 -6.66 -11.91 -32.60
C GLN A 146 -6.28 -11.45 -31.18
N GLN A 147 -7.22 -11.40 -30.25
CA GLN A 147 -6.92 -11.07 -28.85
C GLN A 147 -6.06 -12.15 -28.20
N LEU A 148 -6.33 -13.43 -28.46
CA LEU A 148 -5.59 -14.55 -27.90
C LEU A 148 -4.15 -14.57 -28.43
N THR A 149 -3.94 -14.33 -29.72
CA THR A 149 -2.61 -14.21 -30.31
C THR A 149 -1.84 -12.98 -29.77
N ALA A 150 -2.50 -11.84 -29.62
CA ALA A 150 -1.91 -10.65 -29.00
C ALA A 150 -1.50 -10.93 -27.55
N LYS A 151 -2.39 -11.52 -26.73
CA LYS A 151 -2.10 -11.87 -25.34
C LYS A 151 -0.95 -12.88 -25.23
N ASN A 152 -0.92 -13.91 -26.07
CA ASN A 152 0.20 -14.86 -26.13
C ASN A 152 1.53 -14.18 -26.47
N SER A 153 1.54 -13.20 -27.39
CA SER A 153 2.76 -12.45 -27.70
C SER A 153 3.26 -11.62 -26.52
N THR A 154 2.35 -10.97 -25.78
CA THR A 154 2.72 -10.21 -24.57
C THR A 154 3.21 -11.11 -23.44
N LEU A 155 2.60 -12.29 -23.28
CA LEU A 155 3.02 -13.27 -22.28
C LEU A 155 4.44 -13.74 -22.57
N LYS A 156 4.73 -14.10 -23.83
CA LYS A 156 6.08 -14.49 -24.25
C LYS A 156 7.13 -13.39 -24.01
N GLN A 157 6.79 -12.12 -24.24
CA GLN A 157 7.68 -11.00 -23.94
C GLN A 157 7.93 -10.83 -22.43
N LEU A 158 6.91 -11.03 -21.60
CA LEU A 158 7.04 -10.96 -20.15
C LEU A 158 7.88 -12.12 -19.60
N GLU A 159 7.70 -13.34 -20.14
CA GLU A 159 8.53 -14.50 -19.81
C GLU A 159 9.99 -14.26 -20.15
N GLU A 160 10.29 -13.69 -21.32
CA GLU A 160 11.65 -13.38 -21.74
C GLU A 160 12.30 -12.31 -20.85
N LYS A 161 11.54 -11.26 -20.48
CA LYS A 161 12.00 -10.25 -19.51
C LYS A 161 12.26 -10.84 -18.13
N LEU A 162 11.39 -11.72 -17.64
CA LEU A 162 11.55 -12.37 -16.34
C LEU A 162 12.80 -13.26 -16.33
N LYS A 163 13.02 -14.02 -17.41
CA LYS A 163 14.23 -14.83 -17.57
C LYS A 163 15.49 -13.97 -17.59
N GLY A 164 15.49 -12.87 -18.35
CA GLY A 164 16.61 -11.93 -18.37
C GLY A 164 16.91 -11.31 -16.99
N GLN A 165 15.88 -11.04 -16.19
CA GLN A 165 16.05 -10.57 -14.81
C GLN A 165 16.62 -11.64 -13.89
N ALA A 166 16.17 -12.90 -14.02
CA ALA A 166 16.73 -14.01 -13.25
C ALA A 166 18.21 -14.23 -13.55
N ASP A 167 18.58 -14.25 -14.83
CA ASP A 167 19.98 -14.41 -15.28
C ASP A 167 20.86 -13.23 -14.81
N TYR A 168 20.32 -12.01 -14.78
CA TYR A 168 21.00 -10.83 -14.26
C TYR A 168 21.24 -10.91 -12.74
N GLU A 169 20.23 -11.30 -11.97
CA GLU A 169 20.36 -11.47 -10.51
C GLU A 169 21.33 -12.61 -10.15
N GLU A 170 21.33 -13.72 -10.90
CA GLU A 170 22.31 -14.79 -10.70
C GLU A 170 23.74 -14.31 -10.99
N SER A 171 23.93 -13.59 -12.10
CA SER A 171 25.21 -12.97 -12.44
C SER A 171 25.64 -11.98 -11.37
N LYS A 172 24.74 -11.12 -10.89
CA LYS A 172 25.04 -10.15 -9.83
C LYS A 172 25.44 -10.84 -8.52
N ASN A 173 24.69 -11.85 -8.09
CA ASN A 173 24.97 -12.60 -6.86
C ASN A 173 26.33 -13.31 -6.93
N THR A 174 26.66 -13.94 -8.05
CA THR A 174 27.98 -14.58 -8.24
C THR A 174 29.13 -13.59 -8.20
N TRP A 175 28.97 -12.41 -8.79
CA TRP A 175 29.93 -11.31 -8.69
C TRP A 175 30.08 -10.78 -7.26
N GLU A 176 28.98 -10.61 -6.53
CA GLU A 176 29.01 -10.18 -5.12
C GLU A 176 29.70 -11.22 -4.24
N ILE A 177 29.38 -12.50 -4.40
CA ILE A 177 30.04 -13.61 -3.69
C ILE A 177 31.55 -13.60 -3.98
N ASN A 178 31.96 -13.46 -5.24
CA ASN A 178 33.37 -13.41 -5.61
C ASN A 178 34.07 -12.18 -4.99
N ARG A 179 33.42 -11.01 -5.02
CA ARG A 179 33.92 -9.79 -4.34
C ARG A 179 34.14 -10.02 -2.84
N HIS A 180 33.18 -10.66 -2.17
CA HIS A 180 33.30 -10.98 -0.75
C HIS A 180 34.41 -12.00 -0.48
N PHE A 181 34.53 -13.03 -1.33
CA PHE A 181 35.61 -14.02 -1.24
C PHE A 181 36.99 -13.37 -1.38
N MET A 182 37.17 -12.49 -2.36
CA MET A 182 38.41 -11.74 -2.55
C MET A 182 38.74 -10.85 -1.34
N ARG A 183 37.74 -10.19 -0.75
CA ARG A 183 37.95 -9.38 0.46
C ARG A 183 38.32 -10.23 1.68
N CYS A 184 37.71 -11.40 1.83
CA CYS A 184 38.07 -12.35 2.88
C CYS A 184 39.50 -12.87 2.71
N ALA A 185 39.91 -13.21 1.48
CA ALA A 185 41.27 -13.63 1.17
C ALA A 185 42.30 -12.52 1.50
N GLU A 186 42.02 -11.28 1.14
CA GLU A 186 42.86 -10.13 1.48
C GLU A 186 42.99 -9.94 3.01
N LEU A 187 41.88 -10.01 3.74
CA LEU A 187 41.89 -9.92 5.21
C LEU A 187 42.66 -11.10 5.85
N GLN A 188 42.58 -12.29 5.28
CA GLN A 188 43.34 -13.46 5.72
C GLN A 188 44.85 -13.25 5.56
N ILE A 189 45.28 -12.63 4.46
CA ILE A 189 46.70 -12.30 4.22
C ILE A 189 47.16 -11.28 5.25
N GLN A 190 46.42 -10.19 5.44
CA GLN A 190 46.76 -9.15 6.43
C GLN A 190 46.80 -9.70 7.86
N LEU A 191 45.89 -10.60 8.21
CA LEU A 191 45.91 -11.26 9.51
C LEU A 191 47.17 -12.12 9.67
N THR A 192 47.54 -12.86 8.63
CA THR A 192 48.73 -13.73 8.64
C THR A 192 50.01 -12.91 8.77
N GLU A 193 50.09 -11.78 8.08
CA GLU A 193 51.20 -10.83 8.18
C GLU A 193 51.27 -10.16 9.57
N ALA A 194 50.14 -9.77 10.14
CA ALA A 194 50.09 -9.22 11.50
C ALA A 194 50.53 -10.25 12.55
N VAL A 195 50.12 -11.52 12.39
CA VAL A 195 50.50 -12.62 13.28
C VAL A 195 52.00 -12.92 13.17
N SER A 196 52.57 -12.96 11.97
CA SER A 196 54.01 -13.16 11.79
C SER A 196 54.83 -11.99 12.35
N GLY A 197 54.37 -10.76 12.15
CA GLY A 197 54.97 -9.56 12.75
C GLY A 197 54.94 -9.59 14.28
N LEU A 198 53.81 -9.98 14.89
CA LEU A 198 53.69 -10.15 16.34
C LEU A 198 54.63 -11.23 16.87
N ALA A 199 54.77 -12.35 16.15
CA ALA A 199 55.70 -13.41 16.51
C ALA A 199 57.16 -12.91 16.50
N GLY A 200 57.55 -12.15 15.46
CA GLY A 200 58.87 -11.53 15.38
C GLY A 200 59.13 -10.53 16.51
N GLN A 201 58.15 -9.69 16.85
CA GLN A 201 58.26 -8.77 18.00
C GLN A 201 58.42 -9.51 19.32
N LYS A 202 57.66 -10.59 19.55
CA LYS A 202 57.80 -11.41 20.77
C LYS A 202 59.20 -12.03 20.89
N GLU A 203 59.76 -12.51 19.79
CA GLU A 203 61.12 -13.06 19.79
C GLU A 203 62.17 -11.98 20.11
N LEU A 204 62.02 -10.78 19.54
CA LEU A 204 62.90 -9.65 19.85
C LEU A 204 62.80 -9.23 21.32
N VAL A 205 61.59 -9.14 21.87
CA VAL A 205 61.37 -8.86 23.30
C VAL A 205 62.04 -9.92 24.17
N ALA A 206 61.87 -11.21 23.86
CA ALA A 206 62.51 -12.28 24.60
C ALA A 206 64.05 -12.21 24.55
N LYS A 207 64.64 -11.83 23.40
CA LYS A 207 66.09 -11.58 23.28
C LYS A 207 66.52 -10.39 24.13
N LEU A 208 65.79 -9.28 24.08
CA LEU A 208 66.10 -8.09 24.90
C LEU A 208 65.98 -8.38 26.40
N GLU A 209 64.97 -9.14 26.82
CA GLU A 209 64.82 -9.58 28.21
C GLU A 209 65.99 -10.47 28.64
N HIS A 210 66.43 -11.38 27.77
CA HIS A 210 67.61 -12.21 28.03
C HIS A 210 68.89 -11.39 28.14
N ASP A 211 69.14 -10.47 27.22
CA ASP A 211 70.30 -9.59 27.21
C ASP A 211 70.33 -8.69 28.46
N LEU A 212 69.18 -8.11 28.84
CA LEU A 212 69.05 -7.32 30.07
C LEU A 212 69.32 -8.15 31.32
N SER A 213 68.81 -9.38 31.39
CA SER A 213 69.07 -10.28 32.52
C SER A 213 70.57 -10.62 32.63
N THR A 214 71.25 -10.77 31.50
CA THR A 214 72.70 -11.03 31.44
C THR A 214 73.50 -9.81 31.92
N ILE A 215 73.12 -8.61 31.49
CA ILE A 215 73.73 -7.35 31.95
C ILE A 215 73.51 -7.15 33.45
N GLN A 216 72.29 -7.41 33.96
CA GLN A 216 72.02 -7.34 35.41
C GLN A 216 72.86 -8.35 36.20
N ALA A 217 73.02 -9.58 35.70
CA ALA A 217 73.87 -10.59 36.32
C ALA A 217 75.36 -10.21 36.31
N LEU A 218 75.85 -9.57 35.25
CA LEU A 218 77.22 -9.04 35.19
C LEU A 218 77.41 -7.82 36.11
N SER A 219 76.39 -6.98 36.24
CA SER A 219 76.40 -5.82 37.13
C SER A 219 76.37 -6.19 38.61
N THR A 220 75.72 -7.30 38.99
CA THR A 220 75.75 -7.81 40.38
C THR A 220 77.08 -8.49 40.73
N VAL A 221 77.85 -8.95 39.74
CA VAL A 221 79.22 -9.47 39.92
C VAL A 221 80.24 -8.33 40.16
N HIS A 222 79.93 -7.08 39.81
CA HIS A 222 80.84 -5.93 39.95
C HIS A 222 80.52 -4.99 41.12
N ARG A 223 79.97 -5.51 42.22
CA ARG A 223 79.83 -4.77 43.48
C ARG A 223 80.91 -5.23 44.47
N PRO A 224 82.04 -4.51 44.60
CA PRO A 224 82.83 -4.59 45.81
C PRO A 224 82.14 -3.75 46.90
N ASP A 225 82.07 -4.32 48.10
CA ASP A 225 81.84 -3.56 49.32
C ASP A 225 83.02 -2.60 49.58
N ALA A 226 82.70 -1.48 50.26
CA ALA A 226 83.59 -0.49 50.86
C ALA A 226 83.90 0.81 50.08
N GLU A 227 83.54 1.90 50.76
CA GLU A 227 84.18 3.22 50.85
C GLU A 227 84.23 4.16 49.63
N GLY A 228 84.13 5.45 49.98
CA GLY A 228 83.79 6.53 49.06
C GLY A 228 84.85 6.84 48.02
N ALA A 229 84.39 7.15 46.81
CA ALA A 229 85.09 8.00 45.86
C ALA A 229 84.06 8.54 44.86
N ALA A 230 83.95 9.86 44.80
CA ALA A 230 83.29 10.53 43.69
C ALA A 230 84.06 10.23 42.40
N ILE A 231 83.38 9.78 41.34
CA ILE A 231 83.88 9.93 39.97
C ILE A 231 82.70 10.33 39.04
N PRO A 232 82.89 11.40 38.23
CA PRO A 232 81.91 11.95 37.30
C PRO A 232 81.86 11.11 36.02
N SER A 233 80.73 11.12 35.29
CA SER A 233 80.67 10.98 33.82
C SER A 233 79.22 10.92 33.33
N LEU A 234 78.61 12.10 33.21
CA LEU A 234 77.43 12.32 32.38
C LEU A 234 77.91 12.59 30.95
N GLU A 235 78.44 11.58 30.25
CA GLU A 235 78.85 11.77 28.85
C GLU A 235 78.92 10.44 28.08
N LYS A 236 77.75 9.86 27.79
CA LYS A 236 77.54 8.93 26.66
C LYS A 236 76.06 8.62 26.50
N ILE A 237 75.35 9.56 25.88
CA ILE A 237 74.09 9.27 25.22
C ILE A 237 74.45 8.95 23.76
N PRO A 238 74.17 7.73 23.24
CA PRO A 238 74.37 7.40 21.83
C PRO A 238 73.63 8.37 20.90
N GLU A 239 74.28 8.80 19.81
CA GLU A 239 73.72 9.71 18.78
C GLU A 239 72.31 9.36 18.25
N PRO A 240 71.90 8.08 18.13
CA PRO A 240 70.54 7.74 17.69
C PRO A 240 69.43 8.26 18.61
N ILE A 241 69.73 8.47 19.90
CA ILE A 241 68.77 9.00 20.87
C ILE A 241 68.63 10.53 20.74
N LYS A 242 69.70 11.23 20.33
CA LYS A 242 69.61 12.66 19.99
C LYS A 242 68.76 12.88 18.74
N GLU A 243 68.89 12.00 17.75
CA GLU A 243 68.13 12.09 16.50
C GLU A 243 66.64 11.72 16.68
N ALA A 244 66.35 10.71 17.50
CA ALA A 244 64.97 10.36 17.87
C ALA A 244 64.29 11.43 18.75
N THR A 245 65.05 12.15 19.57
CA THR A 245 64.53 13.26 20.41
C THR A 245 64.25 14.52 19.56
N ALA A 246 65.02 14.74 18.49
CA ALA A 246 64.79 15.85 17.54
C ALA A 246 63.51 15.67 16.68
N LEU A 247 63.03 14.44 16.49
CA LEU A 247 61.74 14.18 15.81
C LEU A 247 60.51 14.41 16.71
N PHE A 248 60.69 14.51 18.03
CA PHE A 248 59.58 14.66 18.99
C PHE A 248 59.34 16.11 19.42
N TYR A 249 60.32 17.00 19.27
CA TYR A 249 60.15 18.45 19.42
C TYR A 249 60.06 19.09 18.04
N GLY A 250 58.83 19.41 17.64
CA GLY A 250 58.53 20.03 16.36
C GLY A 250 59.35 21.30 16.13
N GLU A 251 60.25 21.22 15.16
CA GLU A 251 60.79 22.37 14.46
C GLU A 251 60.60 22.13 12.96
N SER A 252 59.99 23.10 12.31
CA SER A 252 59.59 23.11 10.91
C SER A 252 60.81 23.01 9.98
N ALA A 253 61.25 21.79 9.67
CA ALA A 253 62.16 21.53 8.57
C ALA A 253 61.39 21.55 7.23
N PRO A 254 61.94 22.16 6.16
CA PRO A 254 61.30 22.15 4.86
C PRO A 254 61.22 20.71 4.32
N PHE A 255 60.01 20.27 3.99
CA PHE A 255 59.78 18.98 3.34
C PHE A 255 60.57 18.91 2.02
N PRO A 256 61.26 17.79 1.72
CA PRO A 256 61.96 17.62 0.45
C PRO A 256 60.96 17.71 -0.72
N GLU A 257 61.22 18.59 -1.68
CA GLU A 257 60.29 18.98 -2.77
C GLU A 257 59.66 17.79 -3.51
N GLY A 258 60.41 16.70 -3.71
CA GLY A 258 59.92 15.49 -4.39
C GLY A 258 58.82 14.72 -3.65
N GLN A 259 58.71 14.83 -2.32
CA GLN A 259 57.63 14.19 -1.55
C GLN A 259 56.32 14.98 -1.67
N VAL A 260 56.43 16.30 -1.80
CA VAL A 260 55.28 17.20 -1.99
C VAL A 260 54.68 16.98 -3.38
N ASP A 261 55.50 16.86 -4.42
CA ASP A 261 55.04 16.58 -5.79
C ASP A 261 54.34 15.21 -5.92
N SER A 262 54.86 14.20 -5.22
CA SER A 262 54.22 12.87 -5.16
C SER A 262 52.85 12.91 -4.47
N LEU A 263 52.75 13.61 -3.33
CA LEU A 263 51.48 13.81 -2.63
C LEU A 263 50.48 14.61 -3.47
N LEU A 264 50.93 15.68 -4.15
CA LEU A 264 50.09 16.47 -5.04
C LEU A 264 49.60 15.67 -6.25
N SER A 265 50.42 14.78 -6.80
CA SER A 265 50.04 13.85 -7.88
C SER A 265 49.00 12.82 -7.43
N ILE A 266 49.16 12.25 -6.24
CA ILE A 266 48.18 11.31 -5.67
C ILE A 266 46.84 12.03 -5.43
N ILE A 267 46.87 13.21 -4.81
CA ILE A 267 45.66 14.00 -4.52
C ILE A 267 44.97 14.44 -5.82
N SER A 268 45.73 14.85 -6.84
CA SER A 268 45.16 15.23 -8.13
C SER A 268 44.50 14.04 -8.83
N SER A 269 45.12 12.85 -8.78
CA SER A 269 44.54 11.61 -9.32
C SER A 269 43.28 11.17 -8.58
N GLN A 270 43.26 11.30 -7.25
CA GLN A 270 42.09 10.99 -6.44
C GLN A 270 40.95 11.96 -6.74
N ARG A 271 41.24 13.26 -6.80
CA ARG A 271 40.26 14.29 -7.17
C ARG A 271 39.66 14.03 -8.55
N GLU A 272 40.46 13.62 -9.52
CA GLU A 272 39.97 13.31 -10.87
C GLU A 272 39.09 12.06 -10.89
N ARG A 273 39.44 11.01 -10.14
CA ARG A 273 38.59 9.82 -9.95
C ARG A 273 37.25 10.15 -9.28
N PHE A 274 37.27 10.98 -8.24
CA PHE A 274 36.05 11.43 -7.58
C PHE A 274 35.18 12.29 -8.51
N ARG A 275 35.80 13.18 -9.31
CA ARG A 275 35.08 13.97 -10.31
C ARG A 275 34.41 13.07 -11.36
N ALA A 276 35.14 12.09 -11.90
CA ALA A 276 34.61 11.14 -12.87
C ALA A 276 33.44 10.32 -12.30
N ARG A 277 33.59 9.78 -11.08
CA ARG A 277 32.53 9.03 -10.39
C ARG A 277 31.31 9.91 -10.09
N ASN A 278 31.53 11.16 -9.69
CA ASN A 278 30.43 12.08 -9.43
C ASN A 278 29.67 12.43 -10.73
N GLN A 279 30.38 12.60 -11.84
CA GLN A 279 29.76 12.82 -13.15
C GLN A 279 28.96 11.60 -13.63
N GLU A 280 29.46 10.38 -13.41
CA GLU A 280 28.76 9.13 -13.70
C GLU A 280 27.48 9.01 -12.86
N LEU A 281 27.58 9.23 -11.54
CA LEU A 281 26.44 9.22 -10.62
C LEU A 281 25.40 10.29 -10.96
N GLU A 282 25.83 11.49 -11.36
CA GLU A 282 24.93 12.53 -11.86
C GLU A 282 24.23 12.11 -13.17
N GLY A 283 24.94 11.42 -14.06
CA GLY A 283 24.39 10.85 -15.29
C GLY A 283 23.34 9.78 -15.01
N GLU A 284 23.64 8.81 -14.14
CA GLU A 284 22.71 7.77 -13.72
C GLU A 284 21.48 8.36 -13.01
N ASN A 285 21.67 9.36 -12.16
CA ASN A 285 20.56 10.03 -11.47
C ASN A 285 19.64 10.76 -12.47
N ARG A 286 20.20 11.47 -13.47
CA ARG A 286 19.40 12.09 -14.54
C ARG A 286 18.63 11.04 -15.35
N MET A 287 19.26 9.91 -15.67
CA MET A 287 18.62 8.83 -16.41
C MET A 287 17.50 8.17 -15.59
N MET A 288 17.73 7.94 -14.30
CA MET A 288 16.72 7.42 -13.37
C MET A 288 15.53 8.39 -13.25
N GLN A 289 15.80 9.70 -13.13
CA GLN A 289 14.76 10.73 -13.10
C GLN A 289 13.91 10.71 -14.38
N HIS A 290 14.54 10.58 -15.54
CA HIS A 290 13.83 10.47 -16.82
C HIS A 290 12.95 9.22 -16.87
N THR A 291 13.45 8.06 -16.41
CA THR A 291 12.66 6.81 -16.33
C THR A 291 11.48 6.96 -15.38
N VAL A 292 11.67 7.59 -14.22
CA VAL A 292 10.57 7.86 -13.28
C VAL A 292 9.50 8.73 -13.92
N HIS A 293 9.88 9.78 -14.65
CA HIS A 293 8.92 10.65 -15.35
C HIS A 293 8.18 9.90 -16.46
N ALA A 294 8.88 9.06 -17.24
CA ALA A 294 8.26 8.24 -18.28
C ALA A 294 7.22 7.27 -17.68
N LEU A 295 7.58 6.54 -16.61
CA LEU A 295 6.68 5.61 -15.92
C LEU A 295 5.49 6.33 -15.28
N GLN A 296 5.68 7.52 -14.73
CA GLN A 296 4.58 8.35 -14.22
C GLN A 296 3.61 8.75 -15.35
N SER A 297 4.13 9.16 -16.51
CA SER A 297 3.29 9.46 -17.66
C SER A 297 2.53 8.24 -18.17
N GLU A 298 3.16 7.05 -18.19
CA GLU A 298 2.48 5.81 -18.56
C GLU A 298 1.38 5.43 -17.57
N LEU A 299 1.63 5.58 -16.27
CA LEU A 299 0.62 5.36 -15.23
C LEU A 299 -0.58 6.30 -15.39
N ASP A 300 -0.34 7.57 -15.70
CA ASP A 300 -1.42 8.55 -15.89
C ASP A 300 -2.19 8.29 -17.20
N ASN A 301 -1.52 7.86 -18.26
CA ASN A 301 -2.17 7.43 -19.51
C ASN A 301 -3.06 6.19 -19.27
N LEU A 302 -2.52 5.16 -18.60
CA LEU A 302 -3.27 3.95 -18.26
C LEU A 302 -4.46 4.26 -17.34
N ARG A 303 -4.30 5.17 -16.37
CA ARG A 303 -5.42 5.65 -15.55
C ARG A 303 -6.49 6.33 -16.38
N ALA A 304 -6.10 7.22 -17.30
CA ALA A 304 -7.06 7.91 -18.17
C ALA A 304 -7.83 6.93 -19.06
N ASP A 305 -7.15 5.93 -19.63
CA ASP A 305 -7.78 4.93 -20.49
C ASP A 305 -8.65 3.95 -19.68
N ASN A 306 -8.23 3.56 -18.48
CA ASN A 306 -9.06 2.77 -17.57
C ASN A 306 -10.34 3.52 -17.18
N ILE A 307 -10.26 4.83 -16.93
CA ILE A 307 -11.44 5.66 -16.67
C ILE A 307 -12.35 5.66 -17.90
N LYS A 308 -11.84 5.93 -19.12
CA LYS A 308 -12.64 5.89 -20.36
C LYS A 308 -13.32 4.54 -20.60
N LEU A 309 -12.59 3.46 -20.35
CA LEU A 309 -13.12 2.10 -20.46
C LEU A 309 -14.26 1.88 -19.46
N TYR A 310 -14.10 2.37 -18.23
CA TYR A 310 -15.14 2.37 -17.22
C TYR A 310 -16.38 3.17 -17.68
N GLU A 311 -16.23 4.35 -18.27
CA GLU A 311 -17.37 5.12 -18.81
C GLU A 311 -18.13 4.31 -19.86
N LYS A 312 -17.40 3.63 -20.75
CA LYS A 312 -17.98 2.77 -21.79
C LYS A 312 -18.69 1.55 -21.21
N ILE A 313 -18.13 0.91 -20.18
CA ILE A 313 -18.76 -0.20 -19.47
C ILE A 313 -20.05 0.27 -18.80
N LYS A 314 -20.01 1.40 -18.07
CA LYS A 314 -21.19 1.98 -17.41
C LYS A 314 -22.27 2.37 -18.42
N PHE A 315 -21.88 2.92 -19.58
CA PHE A 315 -22.81 3.20 -20.68
C PHE A 315 -23.46 1.92 -21.23
N LEU A 316 -22.71 0.84 -21.38
CA LEU A 316 -23.25 -0.46 -21.83
C LEU A 316 -24.12 -1.14 -20.75
N GLN A 317 -23.77 -1.02 -19.48
CA GLN A 317 -24.57 -1.49 -18.34
C GLN A 317 -25.86 -0.68 -18.15
N SER A 318 -25.93 0.57 -18.63
CA SER A 318 -27.14 1.38 -18.60
C SER A 318 -28.26 0.87 -19.53
N TYR A 319 -27.95 -0.09 -20.42
CA TYR A 319 -28.97 -0.88 -21.10
C TYR A 319 -29.49 -1.97 -20.16
N PRO A 320 -30.81 -2.04 -19.90
CA PRO A 320 -31.35 -2.99 -18.95
C PRO A 320 -31.29 -4.39 -19.55
N GLY A 321 -30.36 -5.22 -19.04
CA GLY A 321 -30.25 -6.61 -19.49
C GLY A 321 -29.06 -7.44 -18.99
N ARG A 322 -28.09 -6.87 -18.27
CA ARG A 322 -26.98 -7.65 -17.69
C ARG A 322 -26.69 -7.21 -16.26
N GLY A 323 -27.18 -7.99 -15.30
CA GLY A 323 -26.69 -7.95 -13.93
C GLY A 323 -25.26 -8.46 -13.91
N SER A 324 -24.31 -7.61 -13.50
CA SER A 324 -22.93 -8.00 -13.28
C SER A 324 -22.61 -7.77 -11.82
N SER A 325 -22.07 -8.80 -11.18
CA SER A 325 -21.49 -8.77 -9.84
C SER A 325 -20.54 -7.58 -9.71
N ARG A 326 -20.73 -6.79 -8.66
CA ARG A 326 -20.14 -5.48 -8.44
C ARG A 326 -18.73 -5.65 -7.89
N ASP A 327 -17.72 -5.33 -8.70
CA ASP A 327 -16.30 -5.52 -8.36
C ASP A 327 -15.71 -4.30 -7.61
N ASP A 328 -14.79 -4.52 -6.68
CA ASP A 328 -14.16 -3.45 -5.88
C ASP A 328 -13.33 -2.49 -6.76
N THR A 329 -12.78 -3.01 -7.86
CA THR A 329 -12.11 -2.18 -8.88
C THR A 329 -13.09 -1.25 -9.59
N GLU A 330 -14.32 -1.73 -9.85
CA GLU A 330 -15.41 -0.97 -10.45
C GLU A 330 -15.84 0.19 -9.54
N LEU A 331 -15.92 -0.02 -8.22
CA LEU A 331 -16.20 1.03 -7.23
C LEU A 331 -15.13 2.13 -7.23
N ARG A 332 -13.85 1.76 -7.34
CA ARG A 332 -12.74 2.72 -7.32
C ARG A 332 -12.75 3.62 -8.55
N TYR A 333 -12.96 3.05 -9.74
CA TYR A 333 -13.09 3.83 -10.97
C TYR A 333 -14.45 4.55 -11.08
N SER A 334 -15.53 4.00 -10.50
CA SER A 334 -16.83 4.69 -10.34
C SER A 334 -16.69 5.98 -9.57
N SER A 335 -15.98 5.96 -8.44
CA SER A 335 -15.77 7.16 -7.62
C SER A 335 -14.99 8.25 -8.39
N GLN A 336 -13.95 7.86 -9.14
CA GLN A 336 -13.16 8.78 -9.97
C GLN A 336 -13.95 9.34 -11.16
N TYR A 337 -14.85 8.54 -11.73
CA TYR A 337 -15.77 8.94 -12.80
C TYR A 337 -16.84 9.92 -12.29
N GLU A 338 -17.50 9.60 -11.17
CA GLU A 338 -18.54 10.45 -10.56
C GLU A 338 -17.96 11.79 -10.08
N GLU A 339 -16.73 11.79 -9.56
CA GLU A 339 -15.99 13.00 -9.20
C GLU A 339 -15.69 13.90 -10.42
N ARG A 340 -15.53 13.32 -11.62
CA ARG A 340 -15.34 14.09 -12.86
C ARG A 340 -16.64 14.58 -13.48
N LEU A 341 -17.73 13.83 -13.31
CA LEU A 341 -19.02 14.13 -13.92
C LEU A 341 -19.90 15.06 -13.13
N ASP A 342 -19.81 15.06 -11.80
CA ASP A 342 -20.65 15.91 -10.97
C ASP A 342 -20.11 17.36 -10.96
N PRO A 343 -20.74 18.29 -11.71
CA PRO A 343 -20.27 19.67 -11.81
C PRO A 343 -20.34 20.38 -10.45
N PHE A 344 -21.21 19.91 -9.54
CA PHE A 344 -21.39 20.46 -8.20
C PHE A 344 -20.32 20.00 -7.22
N SER A 345 -19.69 18.84 -7.42
CA SER A 345 -18.57 18.39 -6.59
C SER A 345 -17.31 19.24 -6.84
N SER A 346 -17.03 19.54 -8.10
CA SER A 346 -15.94 20.42 -8.50
C SER A 346 -16.22 21.88 -8.12
N PHE A 347 -17.48 22.32 -8.23
CA PHE A 347 -17.93 23.63 -7.77
C PHE A 347 -17.84 23.77 -6.24
N SER A 348 -18.33 22.80 -5.47
CA SER A 348 -18.29 22.82 -4.01
C SER A 348 -16.86 22.78 -3.47
N ARG A 349 -15.94 22.04 -4.11
CA ARG A 349 -14.50 22.12 -3.79
C ARG A 349 -13.93 23.49 -4.11
N LYS A 350 -14.22 24.04 -5.29
CA LYS A 350 -13.78 25.39 -5.67
C LYS A 350 -14.36 26.45 -4.73
N GLU A 351 -15.60 26.31 -4.29
CA GLU A 351 -16.26 27.22 -3.34
C GLU A 351 -15.65 27.08 -1.94
N ARG A 352 -15.38 25.85 -1.47
CA ARG A 352 -14.67 25.59 -0.21
C ARG A 352 -13.25 26.14 -0.24
N GLN A 353 -12.59 26.08 -1.39
CA GLN A 353 -11.25 26.64 -1.59
C GLN A 353 -11.28 28.17 -1.67
N ARG A 354 -12.29 28.79 -2.29
CA ARG A 354 -12.51 30.24 -2.23
C ARG A 354 -12.77 30.71 -0.81
N LYS A 355 -13.65 30.03 -0.07
CA LYS A 355 -13.90 30.30 1.36
C LYS A 355 -12.63 30.11 2.19
N TYR A 356 -11.83 29.08 1.90
CA TYR A 356 -10.54 28.89 2.56
C TYR A 356 -9.54 30.01 2.24
N LEU A 357 -9.50 30.49 1.00
CA LEU A 357 -8.63 31.59 0.60
C LEU A 357 -9.10 32.94 1.16
N SER A 358 -10.41 33.14 1.34
CA SER A 358 -10.98 34.34 1.96
C SER A 358 -10.86 34.37 3.49
N LEU A 359 -10.41 33.28 4.13
CA LEU A 359 -10.15 33.26 5.57
C LEU A 359 -8.90 34.06 5.94
N SER A 360 -8.97 34.72 7.09
CA SER A 360 -7.85 35.45 7.67
C SER A 360 -6.63 34.51 7.86
N PRO A 361 -5.39 35.01 7.75
CA PRO A 361 -4.18 34.20 7.98
C PRO A 361 -4.21 33.47 9.34
N TRP A 362 -4.79 34.10 10.37
CA TRP A 362 -4.95 33.50 11.70
C TRP A 362 -6.01 32.39 11.73
N ASP A 363 -7.12 32.55 11.00
CA ASP A 363 -8.14 31.50 10.88
C ASP A 363 -7.63 30.31 10.07
N LYS A 364 -6.75 30.54 9.09
CA LYS A 364 -6.08 29.45 8.35
C LYS A 364 -5.16 28.66 9.27
N ALA A 365 -4.40 29.34 10.13
CA ALA A 365 -3.50 28.72 11.09
C ALA A 365 -4.26 27.88 12.14
N THR A 366 -5.37 28.39 12.68
CA THR A 366 -6.22 27.64 13.63
C THR A 366 -6.89 26.45 12.95
N LEU A 367 -7.35 26.59 11.71
CA LEU A 367 -7.90 25.47 10.94
C LEU A 367 -6.85 24.41 10.58
N SER A 368 -5.61 24.80 10.26
CA SER A 368 -4.52 23.84 10.06
C SER A 368 -4.13 23.15 11.36
N MET A 369 -4.09 23.88 12.47
CA MET A 369 -3.82 23.33 13.81
C MET A 369 -4.93 22.33 14.21
N GLY A 370 -6.19 22.71 13.99
CA GLY A 370 -7.35 21.85 14.25
C GLY A 370 -7.32 20.57 13.42
N ARG A 371 -7.05 20.67 12.11
CA ARG A 371 -6.91 19.48 11.26
C ARG A 371 -5.76 18.59 11.70
N LEU A 372 -4.61 19.15 12.08
CA LEU A 372 -3.45 18.38 12.52
C LEU A 372 -3.75 17.61 13.82
N ILE A 373 -4.49 18.23 14.75
CA ILE A 373 -4.95 17.57 15.97
C ILE A 373 -5.96 16.46 15.64
N LEU A 374 -6.91 16.71 14.74
CA LEU A 374 -7.96 15.74 14.37
C LEU A 374 -7.47 14.61 13.45
N SER A 375 -6.45 14.83 12.63
CA SER A 375 -5.96 13.87 11.64
C SER A 375 -5.09 12.77 12.26
N ASN A 376 -4.44 13.04 13.39
CA ASN A 376 -3.51 12.10 14.01
C ASN A 376 -4.07 11.54 15.33
N LYS A 377 -4.10 10.21 15.47
CA LYS A 377 -4.57 9.53 16.68
C LYS A 377 -3.76 9.93 17.92
N THR A 378 -2.43 10.08 17.78
CA THR A 378 -1.56 10.50 18.89
C THR A 378 -1.81 11.95 19.30
N ALA A 379 -2.02 12.85 18.33
CA ALA A 379 -2.32 14.25 18.60
C ALA A 379 -3.66 14.43 19.33
N ARG A 380 -4.68 13.61 18.99
CA ARG A 380 -5.96 13.57 19.72
C ARG A 380 -5.76 13.17 21.18
N THR A 381 -4.96 12.14 21.43
CA THR A 381 -4.66 11.68 22.80
C THR A 381 -3.94 12.76 23.61
N VAL A 382 -2.94 13.41 23.03
CA VAL A 382 -2.20 14.51 23.68
C VAL A 382 -3.11 15.70 23.97
N ALA A 383 -3.97 16.11 23.02
CA ALA A 383 -4.92 17.20 23.23
C ALA A 383 -5.92 16.87 24.34
N PHE A 384 -6.42 15.63 24.42
CA PHE A 384 -7.30 15.18 25.49
C PHE A 384 -6.63 15.32 26.87
N PHE A 385 -5.41 14.79 27.04
CA PHE A 385 -4.68 14.92 28.32
C PHE A 385 -4.31 16.36 28.65
N TYR A 386 -3.99 17.18 27.64
CA TYR A 386 -3.74 18.60 27.83
C TYR A 386 -4.99 19.32 28.36
N THR A 387 -6.16 19.07 27.77
CA THR A 387 -7.43 19.63 28.29
C THR A 387 -7.73 19.15 29.70
N LEU A 388 -7.50 17.86 30.00
CA LEU A 388 -7.72 17.31 31.33
C LEU A 388 -6.81 17.98 32.38
N LEU A 389 -5.51 18.14 32.06
CA LEU A 389 -4.55 18.84 32.91
C LEU A 389 -4.96 20.29 33.16
N LEU A 390 -5.41 21.00 32.12
CA LEU A 390 -5.86 22.38 32.23
C LEU A 390 -7.09 22.46 33.16
N HIS A 391 -8.05 21.55 33.02
CA HIS A 391 -9.19 21.48 33.94
C HIS A 391 -8.75 21.19 35.38
N CYS A 392 -7.86 20.21 35.59
CA CYS A 392 -7.30 19.94 36.92
C CYS A 392 -6.61 21.18 37.52
N LEU A 393 -5.86 21.93 36.71
CA LEU A 393 -5.19 23.16 37.15
C LEU A 393 -6.22 24.24 37.54
N VAL A 394 -7.26 24.44 36.73
CA VAL A 394 -8.34 25.38 37.05
C VAL A 394 -9.03 24.97 38.36
N PHE A 395 -9.35 23.68 38.54
CA PHE A 395 -9.93 23.18 39.79
C PHE A 395 -9.00 23.39 40.99
N LEU A 396 -7.68 23.19 40.85
CA LEU A 396 -6.73 23.45 41.92
C LEU A 396 -6.64 24.93 42.27
N VAL A 397 -6.68 25.83 41.28
CA VAL A 397 -6.71 27.27 41.52
C VAL A 397 -7.99 27.67 42.24
N LEU A 398 -9.15 27.19 41.77
CA LEU A 398 -10.44 27.46 42.41
C LEU A 398 -10.52 26.88 43.83
N TYR A 399 -9.98 25.68 44.04
CA TYR A 399 -9.88 25.07 45.36
C TYR A 399 -9.02 25.91 46.30
N LYS A 400 -7.84 26.37 45.83
CA LYS A 400 -6.95 27.21 46.62
C LYS A 400 -7.59 28.56 46.96
N THR A 401 -8.28 29.20 46.00
CA THR A 401 -8.98 30.45 46.26
C THR A 401 -10.12 30.26 47.27
N ALA A 402 -10.93 29.21 47.10
CA ALA A 402 -12.03 28.89 48.01
C ALA A 402 -11.52 28.55 49.43
N TRP A 403 -10.43 27.79 49.53
CA TRP A 403 -9.82 27.44 50.81
C TRP A 403 -9.18 28.65 51.50
N SER A 404 -8.52 29.53 50.75
CA SER A 404 -8.01 30.79 51.30
C SER A 404 -9.13 31.69 51.81
N GLU A 405 -10.26 31.75 51.10
CA GLU A 405 -11.43 32.52 51.51
C GLU A 405 -12.10 31.92 52.75
N SER A 406 -12.21 30.58 52.84
CA SER A 406 -12.78 29.91 54.02
C SER A 406 -11.93 30.13 55.27
N VAL A 407 -10.60 30.02 55.17
CA VAL A 407 -9.69 30.29 56.29
C VAL A 407 -9.79 31.74 56.75
N GLY A 408 -9.95 32.69 55.83
CA GLY A 408 -10.19 34.09 56.16
C GLY A 408 -11.50 34.31 56.92
N ARG A 409 -12.59 33.67 56.48
CA ARG A 409 -13.88 33.70 57.18
C ARG A 409 -13.82 33.06 58.56
N ASP A 410 -13.15 31.92 58.70
CA ASP A 410 -13.03 31.21 59.98
C ASP A 410 -12.21 32.02 60.98
N CYS A 411 -11.14 32.70 60.53
CA CYS A 411 -10.37 33.62 61.35
C CYS A 411 -11.22 34.82 61.82
N ALA A 412 -11.99 35.44 60.91
CA ALA A 412 -12.90 36.52 61.26
C ALA A 412 -13.99 36.08 62.26
N ALA A 413 -14.57 34.89 62.06
CA ALA A 413 -15.56 34.30 62.96
C ALA A 413 -14.95 33.99 64.34
N PHE A 414 -13.72 33.47 64.39
CA PHE A 414 -12.99 33.22 65.63
C PHE A 414 -12.67 34.52 66.38
N CYS A 415 -12.21 35.55 65.67
CA CYS A 415 -11.98 36.89 66.24
C CYS A 415 -13.28 37.50 66.80
N ALA A 416 -14.38 37.40 66.05
CA ALA A 416 -15.69 37.89 66.49
C ALA A 416 -16.19 37.14 67.74
N LYS A 417 -16.04 35.81 67.77
CA LYS A 417 -16.38 34.99 68.93
C LYS A 417 -15.54 35.35 70.15
N LYS A 418 -14.22 35.48 70.00
CA LYS A 418 -13.33 35.86 71.09
C LYS A 418 -13.62 37.26 71.63
N PHE A 419 -14.00 38.20 70.76
CA PHE A 419 -14.45 39.53 71.15
C PHE A 419 -15.78 39.47 71.92
N ALA A 420 -16.76 38.69 71.45
CA ALA A 420 -18.02 38.49 72.15
C ALA A 420 -17.81 37.84 73.53
N ASP A 421 -16.97 36.80 73.63
CA ASP A 421 -16.61 36.15 74.89
C ASP A 421 -15.92 37.14 75.86
N HIS A 422 -15.04 38.01 75.35
CA HIS A 422 -14.40 39.05 76.16
C HIS A 422 -15.42 40.09 76.64
N LEU A 423 -16.33 40.54 75.78
CA LEU A 423 -17.40 41.48 76.13
C LEU A 423 -18.30 40.89 77.22
N HIS A 424 -18.75 39.64 77.07
CA HIS A 424 -19.56 38.93 78.07
C HIS A 424 -18.81 38.77 79.41
N LYS A 425 -17.52 38.47 79.37
CA LYS A 425 -16.73 38.24 80.59
C LYS A 425 -16.41 39.51 81.37
N PHE A 426 -16.14 40.61 80.68
CA PHE A 426 -15.63 41.84 81.30
C PHE A 426 -16.64 42.99 81.35
N HIS A 427 -17.69 42.97 80.52
CA HIS A 427 -18.67 44.07 80.44
C HIS A 427 -20.10 43.66 80.77
N GLU A 428 -20.48 42.38 80.73
CA GLU A 428 -21.86 41.95 81.02
C GLU A 428 -22.11 41.70 82.52
N ASN A 429 -21.05 41.51 83.31
CA ASN A 429 -21.10 41.55 84.78
C ASN A 429 -20.81 42.95 85.34
N GLY A 430 -20.80 43.98 84.49
CA GLY A 430 -20.83 45.38 84.90
C GLY A 430 -22.24 45.76 85.32
N ASP A 431 -22.72 45.13 86.40
CA ASP A 431 -23.73 45.73 87.25
C ASP A 431 -23.20 47.11 87.64
N GLY A 432 -23.86 48.14 87.10
CA GLY A 432 -23.55 49.53 87.33
C GLY A 432 -23.89 49.90 88.76
N GLY A 433 -22.99 49.58 89.67
CA GLY A 433 -22.94 50.13 91.02
C GLY A 433 -21.52 50.60 91.32
N ASP A 434 -21.36 51.91 91.50
CA ASP A 434 -20.18 52.57 92.07
C ASP A 434 -18.95 52.83 91.18
N MET A 435 -19.11 53.65 90.14
CA MET A 435 -17.97 54.44 89.66
C MET A 435 -18.33 55.85 89.14
N TRP A 436 -19.21 56.53 89.88
CA TRP A 436 -19.29 57.99 89.91
C TRP A 436 -19.42 58.49 91.36
N GLN A 437 -18.32 58.44 92.12
CA GLN A 437 -17.99 59.40 93.18
C GLN A 437 -16.47 59.62 93.19
#